data_AF-A0A929MNJ5-F1
#
_entry.id   AF-A0A929MNJ5-F1
#
_cell.length_a   1.000
_cell.length_b   1.000
_cell.length_c   1.000
_cell.angle_alpha   90.00
_cell.angle_beta   90.00
_cell.angle_gamma   90.00
#
_symmetry.space_group_name_H-M   'P 1'
#
loop_
_entity.id
_entity.type
_entity.pdbx_description
1 polymer ?
#
loop_
_entity_poly.entity_id
_entity_poly.type
_entity_poly.pdbx_seq_one_letter_code
_entity_poly.pdbx_strand_id
1 'polypeptide(L)'
;MPKVNEISVAYSTHGLGADERDVIAHLNNHGNVKCSPDLSNEQFIVSAKGVGIEYIHKMVDEAIEAAKNLEEMNEAEPLDTLVSFRVNASIEKIESFVKEIEFDVEGIYALNLGHVLTVSSDIFDEQRLIDCVGKYFDIV
;
A
#
# COMPACT_ATOMS: atom_id res chain seq x y z
N MET A 1 -8.45 40.22 0.49
CA MET A 1 -8.87 38.87 0.06
C MET A 1 -9.05 38.02 1.31
N PRO A 2 -10.17 37.29 1.49
CA PRO A 2 -10.30 36.41 2.63
C PRO A 2 -9.23 35.31 2.52
N LYS A 3 -8.41 35.16 3.57
CA LYS A 3 -7.50 34.01 3.68
C LYS A 3 -8.38 32.81 4.01
N VAL A 4 -8.74 32.02 3.01
CA VAL A 4 -9.40 30.74 3.24
C VAL A 4 -8.34 29.84 3.88
N ASN A 5 -8.38 29.75 5.21
CA ASN A 5 -7.36 29.04 5.98
C ASN A 5 -7.43 27.53 5.73
N GLU A 6 -8.61 27.02 5.35
CA GLU A 6 -8.90 25.62 5.07
C GLU A 6 -10.10 25.55 4.12
N ILE A 7 -10.00 24.76 3.07
CA ILE A 7 -11.11 24.41 2.17
C ILE A 7 -11.46 22.96 2.43
N SER A 8 -12.75 22.65 2.51
CA SER A 8 -13.27 21.29 2.66
C SER A 8 -14.26 21.00 1.53
N VAL A 9 -14.16 19.82 0.94
CA VAL A 9 -15.05 19.32 -0.12
C VAL A 9 -15.58 17.96 0.30
N ALA A 10 -16.89 17.75 0.16
CA ALA A 10 -17.52 16.45 0.39
C ALA A 10 -17.60 15.67 -0.93
N TYR A 11 -17.20 14.41 -0.89
CA TYR A 11 -17.28 13.47 -2.00
C TYR A 11 -18.19 12.31 -1.60
N SER A 12 -19.09 11.94 -2.49
CA SER A 12 -19.90 10.73 -2.35
C SER A 12 -19.03 9.50 -2.52
N THR A 13 -19.26 8.44 -1.74
CA THR A 13 -18.68 7.11 -1.99
C THR A 13 -19.40 6.38 -3.12
N HIS A 14 -20.59 6.84 -3.53
CA HIS A 14 -21.32 6.25 -4.65
C HIS A 14 -20.64 6.54 -5.99
N GLY A 15 -20.37 5.48 -6.75
CA GLY A 15 -19.81 5.59 -8.09
C GLY A 15 -18.34 6.00 -8.12
N LEU A 16 -17.63 5.84 -7.00
CA LEU A 16 -16.18 6.08 -6.91
C LEU A 16 -15.39 5.21 -7.90
N GLY A 17 -15.89 3.99 -8.12
CA GLY A 17 -15.25 2.98 -8.97
C GLY A 17 -13.93 2.47 -8.40
N ALA A 18 -13.75 2.57 -7.09
CA ALA A 18 -12.62 2.05 -6.31
C ALA A 18 -13.08 1.87 -4.86
N ASP A 19 -12.48 0.96 -4.09
CA ASP A 19 -12.75 0.79 -2.66
C ASP A 19 -12.55 2.11 -1.90
N GLU A 20 -13.61 2.60 -1.25
CA GLU A 20 -13.56 3.88 -0.55
C GLU A 20 -12.53 3.91 0.59
N ARG A 21 -12.22 2.77 1.22
CA ARG A 21 -11.27 2.68 2.34
C ARG A 21 -9.86 2.92 1.85
N ASP A 22 -9.50 2.38 0.69
CA ASP A 22 -8.18 2.56 0.09
C ASP A 22 -7.97 4.01 -0.37
N VAL A 23 -8.99 4.60 -0.98
CA VAL A 23 -8.98 6.03 -1.34
C VAL A 23 -8.79 6.92 -0.10
N ILE A 24 -9.52 6.64 0.98
CA ILE A 24 -9.43 7.40 2.24
C ILE A 24 -8.07 7.21 2.91
N ALA A 25 -7.52 5.99 2.90
CA ALA A 25 -6.20 5.69 3.45
C ALA A 25 -5.10 6.44 2.67
N HIS A 26 -5.16 6.39 1.34
CA HIS A 26 -4.21 7.10 0.47
C HIS A 26 -4.22 8.61 0.71
N LEU A 27 -5.42 9.20 0.80
CA LEU A 27 -5.57 10.63 1.08
C LEU A 27 -5.02 11.04 2.46
N ASN A 28 -5.20 10.20 3.49
CA ASN A 28 -4.70 10.48 4.84
C ASN A 28 -3.18 10.29 4.98
N ASN A 29 -2.55 9.53 4.08
CA ASN A 29 -1.09 9.44 4.00
C ASN A 29 -0.46 10.69 3.35
N HIS A 30 -1.24 11.50 2.64
CA HIS A 30 -0.78 12.76 2.08
C HIS A 30 -0.79 13.89 3.12
N GLY A 31 0.40 14.28 3.60
CA GLY A 31 0.54 15.22 4.72
C GLY A 31 -0.06 16.63 4.56
N ASN A 32 -0.51 17.02 3.36
CA ASN A 32 -1.17 18.30 3.09
C ASN A 32 -2.70 18.23 3.01
N VAL A 33 -3.27 17.02 3.10
CA VAL A 33 -4.70 16.76 2.98
C VAL A 33 -5.15 15.99 4.22
N LYS A 34 -6.35 16.29 4.69
CA LYS A 34 -7.02 15.52 5.73
C LYS A 34 -8.32 14.95 5.17
N CYS A 35 -8.47 13.64 5.21
CA CYS A 35 -9.69 12.96 4.80
C CYS A 35 -10.44 12.43 6.03
N SER A 36 -11.70 12.84 6.19
CA SER A 36 -12.57 12.39 7.27
C SER A 36 -13.75 11.62 6.70
N PRO A 37 -13.89 10.31 6.99
CA PRO A 37 -15.06 9.56 6.54
C PRO A 37 -16.32 10.02 7.27
N ASP A 38 -17.42 10.13 6.54
CA ASP A 38 -18.78 10.27 7.06
C ASP A 38 -19.63 9.10 6.55
N LEU A 39 -19.37 7.94 7.13
CA LEU A 39 -19.97 6.66 6.76
C LEU A 39 -21.50 6.64 6.93
N SER A 40 -22.04 7.56 7.74
CA SER A 40 -23.49 7.67 7.95
C SER A 40 -24.21 8.30 6.76
N ASN A 41 -23.49 9.06 5.94
CA ASN A 41 -24.00 9.75 4.76
C ASN A 41 -23.32 9.26 3.47
N GLU A 42 -22.62 8.12 3.50
CA GLU A 42 -21.97 7.51 2.33
C GLU A 42 -21.09 8.54 1.60
N GLN A 43 -20.31 9.29 2.38
CA GLN A 43 -19.45 10.36 1.88
C GLN A 43 -18.16 10.44 2.68
N PHE A 44 -17.18 11.15 2.14
CA PHE A 44 -15.97 11.55 2.85
C PHE A 44 -15.64 13.01 2.58
N ILE A 45 -15.07 13.67 3.59
CA ILE A 45 -14.74 15.09 3.53
C ILE A 45 -13.24 15.25 3.43
N VAL A 46 -12.79 15.90 2.36
CA VAL A 46 -11.38 16.17 2.09
C VAL A 46 -11.10 17.63 2.37
N SER A 47 -10.17 17.90 3.27
CA SER A 47 -9.81 19.25 3.71
C SER A 47 -8.34 19.53 3.47
N ALA A 48 -8.02 20.74 3.00
CA ALA A 48 -6.65 21.17 2.77
C ALA A 48 -6.46 22.64 3.14
N LYS A 49 -5.26 22.97 3.65
CA LYS A 49 -4.92 24.31 4.16
C LYS A 49 -4.05 25.08 3.18
N GLY A 50 -4.40 26.34 2.93
CA GLY A 50 -3.59 27.24 2.11
C GLY A 50 -3.47 26.88 0.63
N VAL A 51 -4.36 26.03 0.12
CA VAL A 51 -4.42 25.57 -1.28
C VAL A 51 -5.79 25.85 -1.90
N GLY A 52 -5.86 25.81 -3.23
CA GLY A 52 -7.13 25.93 -3.99
C GLY A 52 -7.93 24.63 -4.01
N ILE A 53 -9.20 24.73 -4.40
CA ILE A 53 -10.11 23.57 -4.52
C ILE A 53 -9.63 22.59 -5.59
N GLU A 54 -8.94 23.08 -6.63
CA GLU A 54 -8.37 22.28 -7.72
C GLU A 54 -7.35 21.28 -7.21
N TYR A 55 -6.62 21.63 -6.15
CA TYR A 55 -5.69 20.71 -5.49
C TYR A 55 -6.43 19.55 -4.85
N ILE A 56 -7.55 19.81 -4.17
CA ILE A 56 -8.35 18.75 -3.53
C ILE A 56 -8.87 17.77 -4.58
N HIS A 57 -9.41 18.26 -5.71
CA HIS A 57 -9.84 17.40 -6.81
C HIS A 57 -8.72 16.51 -7.34
N LYS A 58 -7.55 17.12 -7.62
CA LYS A 58 -6.39 16.37 -8.10
C LYS A 58 -5.98 15.25 -7.14
N MET A 59 -5.92 15.54 -5.84
CA MET A 59 -5.53 14.55 -4.84
C MET A 59 -6.54 13.39 -4.73
N VAL A 60 -7.83 13.67 -4.89
CA VAL A 60 -8.87 12.65 -4.91
C VAL A 60 -8.78 11.80 -6.17
N ASP A 61 -8.55 12.39 -7.34
CA ASP A 61 -8.35 11.65 -8.58
C ASP A 61 -7.14 10.71 -8.50
N GLU A 62 -6.01 11.19 -7.98
CA GLU A 62 -4.79 10.37 -7.75
C GLU A 62 -5.06 9.22 -6.76
N ALA A 63 -5.80 9.47 -5.69
CA ALA A 63 -6.16 8.44 -4.72
C ALA A 63 -7.11 7.38 -5.29
N ILE A 64 -8.06 7.78 -6.14
CA ILE A 64 -8.95 6.85 -6.86
C ILE A 64 -8.16 6.00 -7.85
N GLU A 65 -7.24 6.59 -8.60
CA GLU A 65 -6.39 5.85 -9.54
C GLU A 65 -5.46 4.87 -8.80
N ALA A 66 -4.89 5.27 -7.67
CA ALA A 66 -4.08 4.39 -6.84
C ALA A 66 -4.89 3.19 -6.30
N ALA A 67 -6.13 3.44 -5.84
CA ALA A 67 -7.03 2.39 -5.37
C ALA A 67 -7.48 1.44 -6.50
N LYS A 68 -7.77 1.97 -7.69
CA LYS A 68 -8.08 1.14 -8.88
C LYS A 68 -6.92 0.26 -9.29
N ASN A 69 -5.70 0.78 -9.26
CA ASN A 69 -4.52 -0.03 -9.58
C ASN A 69 -4.30 -1.15 -8.56
N LEU A 70 -4.70 -0.95 -7.29
CA LEU A 70 -4.72 -2.02 -6.29
C LEU A 70 -5.82 -3.05 -6.59
N GLU A 71 -7.02 -2.63 -6.99
CA GLU A 71 -8.10 -3.54 -7.42
C GLU A 71 -7.73 -4.33 -8.67
N GLU A 72 -7.13 -3.71 -9.70
CA GLU A 72 -6.63 -4.41 -10.91
C GLU A 72 -5.50 -5.39 -10.58
N MET A 73 -4.68 -5.10 -9.56
CA MET A 73 -3.70 -6.05 -9.02
C MET A 73 -4.37 -7.21 -8.27
N ASN A 74 -5.51 -6.98 -7.63
CA ASN A 74 -6.27 -7.98 -6.88
C ASN A 74 -7.22 -8.85 -7.74
N GLU A 75 -7.62 -8.38 -8.94
CA GLU A 75 -8.43 -9.16 -9.91
C GLU A 75 -7.59 -10.07 -10.82
N ALA A 76 -6.26 -9.99 -10.78
CA ALA A 76 -5.41 -11.04 -11.32
C ALA A 76 -5.71 -12.34 -10.56
N GLU A 77 -5.93 -13.46 -11.27
CA GLU A 77 -6.04 -14.79 -10.62
C GLU A 77 -4.93 -14.90 -9.58
N PRO A 78 -5.22 -15.32 -8.32
CA PRO A 78 -4.22 -15.36 -7.27
C PRO A 78 -3.09 -16.24 -7.77
N LEU A 79 -2.01 -15.59 -8.16
CA LEU A 79 -0.75 -16.21 -8.46
C LEU A 79 -0.25 -16.59 -7.07
N ASP A 80 -0.64 -17.77 -6.59
CA ASP A 80 -0.26 -18.37 -5.31
C ASP A 80 1.27 -18.62 -5.36
N THR A 81 2.02 -17.51 -5.36
CA THR A 81 3.41 -17.44 -5.77
C THR A 81 4.23 -17.58 -4.52
N LEU A 82 4.56 -18.82 -4.23
CA LEU A 82 5.40 -19.19 -3.11
C LEU A 82 6.83 -19.37 -3.60
N VAL A 83 7.75 -18.56 -3.08
CA VAL A 83 9.17 -18.58 -3.45
C VAL A 83 10.02 -18.80 -2.20
N SER A 84 10.95 -19.75 -2.29
CA SER A 84 11.87 -20.07 -1.19
C SER A 84 13.28 -19.64 -1.54
N PHE A 85 13.85 -18.78 -0.71
CA PHE A 85 15.18 -18.21 -0.86
C PHE A 85 16.13 -18.78 0.17
N ARG A 86 17.32 -19.20 -0.26
CA ARG A 86 18.43 -19.39 0.68
C ARG A 86 19.16 -18.07 0.84
N VAL A 87 19.15 -17.53 2.06
CA VAL A 87 19.76 -16.25 2.40
C VAL A 87 20.88 -16.46 3.41
N ASN A 88 22.03 -15.84 3.17
CA ASN A 88 23.14 -15.82 4.13
C ASN A 88 23.03 -14.59 5.03
N ALA A 89 22.10 -14.63 5.97
CA ALA A 89 21.83 -13.53 6.90
C ALA A 89 21.63 -14.01 8.34
N SER A 90 21.89 -13.13 9.32
CA SER A 90 21.55 -13.38 10.73
C SER A 90 20.03 -13.37 10.93
N ILE A 91 19.56 -14.11 11.92
CA ILE A 91 18.12 -14.18 12.23
C ILE A 91 17.53 -12.80 12.57
N GLU A 92 18.28 -11.94 13.25
CA GLU A 92 17.87 -10.56 13.60
C GLU A 92 17.62 -9.69 12.36
N LYS A 93 18.42 -9.90 11.29
CA LYS A 93 18.24 -9.20 10.01
C LYS A 93 16.99 -9.71 9.29
N ILE A 94 16.71 -11.01 9.39
CA ILE A 94 15.50 -11.62 8.83
C ILE A 94 14.25 -11.13 9.58
N GLU A 95 14.29 -11.05 10.91
CA GLU A 95 13.19 -10.52 11.73
C GLU A 95 12.89 -9.04 11.45
N SER A 96 13.93 -8.24 11.15
CA SER A 96 13.75 -6.84 10.75
C SER A 96 13.09 -6.74 9.38
N PHE A 97 13.52 -7.57 8.43
CA PHE A 97 12.90 -7.66 7.11
C PHE A 97 11.42 -8.05 7.18
N VAL A 98 11.06 -9.06 7.98
CA VAL A 98 9.65 -9.51 8.17
C VAL A 98 8.73 -8.36 8.60
N LYS A 99 9.25 -7.37 9.35
CA LYS A 99 8.45 -6.22 9.82
C LYS A 99 8.26 -5.13 8.77
N GLU A 100 9.06 -5.13 7.70
CA GLU A 100 9.12 -4.05 6.71
C GLU A 100 8.51 -4.43 5.36
N ILE A 101 8.20 -5.70 5.14
CA ILE A 101 7.69 -6.19 3.85
C ILE A 101 6.18 -6.18 3.75
N GLU A 102 5.72 -6.07 2.51
CA GLU A 102 4.31 -6.02 2.10
C GLU A 102 3.76 -7.41 1.71
N PHE A 103 4.54 -8.49 1.87
CA PHE A 103 4.16 -9.85 1.52
C PHE A 103 4.33 -10.82 2.68
N ASP A 104 3.71 -11.99 2.59
CA ASP A 104 3.62 -12.95 3.67
C ASP A 104 4.90 -13.78 3.81
N VAL A 105 5.27 -14.10 5.06
CA VAL A 105 6.40 -14.97 5.38
C VAL A 105 5.87 -16.29 5.91
N GLU A 106 5.91 -17.32 5.07
CA GLU A 106 5.40 -18.65 5.35
C GLU A 106 6.31 -19.45 6.30
N GLY A 107 7.61 -19.15 6.29
CA GLY A 107 8.54 -19.86 7.16
C GLY A 107 9.99 -19.42 7.03
N ILE A 108 10.70 -19.58 8.15
CA ILE A 108 12.15 -19.36 8.25
C ILE A 108 12.77 -20.63 8.84
N TYR A 109 13.64 -21.30 8.06
CA TYR A 109 14.31 -22.54 8.47
C TYR A 109 15.82 -22.35 8.49
N ALA A 110 16.45 -22.58 9.64
CA ALA A 110 17.91 -22.55 9.75
C ALA A 110 18.53 -23.84 9.18
N LEU A 111 19.54 -23.69 8.31
CA LEU A 111 20.36 -24.77 7.77
C LEU A 111 21.85 -24.49 8.04
N ASN A 112 22.69 -25.49 7.86
CA ASN A 112 24.15 -25.38 8.06
C ASN A 112 24.84 -24.32 7.17
N LEU A 113 24.16 -23.79 6.15
CA LEU A 113 24.70 -22.83 5.16
C LEU A 113 23.91 -21.51 5.09
N GLY A 114 23.07 -21.21 6.08
CA GLY A 114 22.23 -20.00 6.12
C GLY A 114 20.78 -20.31 6.47
N HIS A 115 19.89 -19.37 6.20
CA HIS A 115 18.45 -19.53 6.44
C HIS A 115 17.72 -19.73 5.12
N VAL A 116 16.71 -20.60 5.12
CA VAL A 116 15.70 -20.64 4.06
C VAL A 116 14.55 -19.76 4.50
N LEU A 117 14.28 -18.74 3.70
CA LEU A 117 13.17 -17.80 3.86
C LEU A 117 12.15 -18.12 2.77
N THR A 118 10.96 -18.57 3.16
CA THR A 118 9.85 -18.79 2.25
C THR A 118 8.89 -17.62 2.37
N VAL A 119 8.60 -17.00 1.23
CA VAL A 119 7.67 -15.87 1.12
C VAL A 119 6.61 -16.19 0.10
N SER A 120 5.42 -15.65 0.32
CA SER A 120 4.27 -15.81 -0.55
C SER A 120 3.64 -14.44 -0.79
N SER A 121 3.03 -14.29 -1.95
CA SER A 121 2.17 -13.14 -2.22
C SER A 121 1.10 -13.58 -3.21
N ASP A 122 -0.12 -13.12 -2.95
CA ASP A 122 -1.26 -13.14 -3.85
C ASP A 122 -1.25 -11.97 -4.84
N ILE A 123 -0.42 -10.94 -4.58
CA ILE A 123 -0.35 -9.67 -5.33
C ILE A 123 0.89 -9.60 -6.23
N PHE A 124 2.04 -10.13 -5.78
CA PHE A 124 3.33 -9.97 -6.47
C PHE A 124 3.77 -11.25 -7.18
N ASP A 125 4.25 -11.09 -8.42
CA ASP A 125 4.85 -12.19 -9.18
C ASP A 125 6.22 -12.64 -8.64
N GLU A 126 6.69 -13.80 -9.12
CA GLU A 126 7.95 -14.41 -8.66
C GLU A 126 9.14 -13.45 -8.83
N GLN A 127 9.20 -12.73 -9.94
CA GLN A 127 10.30 -11.81 -10.23
C GLN A 127 10.33 -10.65 -9.23
N ARG A 128 9.18 -10.12 -8.87
CA ARG A 128 9.05 -9.02 -7.91
C ARG A 128 9.38 -9.48 -6.49
N LEU A 129 9.01 -10.71 -6.12
CA LEU A 129 9.45 -11.33 -4.87
C LEU A 129 10.97 -11.52 -4.83
N ILE A 130 11.58 -11.99 -5.93
CA ILE A 130 13.04 -12.12 -6.07
C ILE A 130 13.73 -10.75 -5.92
N ASP A 131 13.25 -9.74 -6.63
CA ASP A 131 13.82 -8.38 -6.61
C ASP A 131 13.72 -7.76 -5.22
N CYS A 132 12.60 -7.97 -4.52
CA CYS A 132 12.42 -7.50 -3.15
C CYS A 132 13.36 -8.20 -2.19
N VAL A 133 13.39 -9.53 -2.15
CA VAL A 133 14.28 -10.28 -1.25
C VAL A 133 15.76 -9.99 -1.55
N GLY A 134 16.13 -9.89 -2.83
CA GLY A 134 17.48 -9.59 -3.29
C GLY A 134 18.00 -8.19 -2.92
N LYS A 135 17.12 -7.23 -2.62
CA LYS A 135 17.53 -5.92 -2.07
C LYS A 135 18.03 -6.03 -0.63
N TYR A 136 17.51 -6.98 0.15
CA TYR A 136 17.80 -7.11 1.57
C TYR A 136 18.85 -8.18 1.85
N PHE A 137 18.94 -9.21 1.01
CA PHE A 137 19.78 -10.36 1.23
C PHE A 137 20.55 -10.76 -0.03
N ASP A 138 21.78 -11.20 0.18
CA ASP A 138 22.50 -11.97 -0.82
C ASP A 138 21.85 -13.36 -0.91
N ILE A 139 21.15 -13.60 -2.02
CA ILE A 139 20.53 -14.89 -2.35
C ILE A 139 21.63 -15.84 -2.84
N VAL A 140 21.66 -17.07 -2.33
CA VAL A 140 22.71 -18.09 -2.58
C VAL A 140 22.18 -19.26 -3.39
#